data_AF-A0A7W0HE61-F1
#
_entry.id   AF-A0A7W0HE61-F1
#
_cell.length_a   1.000
_cell.length_b   1.000
_cell.length_c   1.000
_cell.angle_alpha   90.00
_cell.angle_beta   90.00
_cell.angle_gamma   90.00
#
_symmetry.space_group_name_H-M   'P 1'
#
loop_
_entity.id
_entity.type
_entity.pdbx_description
1 polymer ?
#
loop_
_entity_poly.entity_id
_entity_poly.type
_entity_poly.pdbx_seq_one_letter_code
_entity_poly.pdbx_strand_id
1 'polypeptide(L)'
;MAERVMELVGDRAEAEVTASTGRSAITRFANSNIHQNVAEDHLGVRLRLVADGRLAGSSTNRTDADGLSRLVETTFAAAALRP
;
A
#
# COMPACT_ATOMS: atom_id res chain seq x y z
N MET A 1 1.06 -9.61 5.02
CA MET A 1 1.21 -8.70 3.86
C MET A 1 2.58 -8.05 3.83
N ALA A 2 2.99 -7.36 4.90
CA ALA A 2 4.31 -6.72 4.96
C ALA A 2 5.45 -7.73 4.75
N GLU A 3 5.45 -8.85 5.49
CA GLU A 3 6.41 -9.96 5.32
C GLU A 3 6.46 -10.47 3.89
N ARG A 4 5.29 -10.72 3.27
CA ARG A 4 5.23 -11.19 1.88
C ARG A 4 5.86 -10.21 0.89
N VAL A 5 5.68 -8.90 1.10
CA VAL A 5 6.34 -7.88 0.27
C VAL A 5 7.85 -7.86 0.53
N MET A 6 8.28 -8.00 1.78
CA MET A 6 9.72 -8.12 2.12
C MET A 6 10.35 -9.34 1.45
N GLU A 7 9.69 -10.51 1.48
CA GLU A 7 10.13 -11.71 0.75
C GLU A 7 10.24 -11.49 -0.75
N LEU A 8 9.24 -10.81 -1.33
CA LEU A 8 9.24 -10.51 -2.76
C LEU A 8 10.37 -9.56 -3.12
N VAL A 9 10.67 -8.54 -2.31
CA VAL A 9 11.84 -7.67 -2.51
C VAL A 9 13.13 -8.49 -2.43
N GLY A 10 13.27 -9.32 -1.39
CA GLY A 10 14.45 -10.14 -1.13
C GLY A 10 15.72 -9.29 -1.01
N ASP A 11 16.83 -9.82 -1.48
CA ASP A 11 18.15 -9.19 -1.33
C ASP A 11 18.43 -8.13 -2.42
N ARG A 12 17.42 -7.79 -3.23
CA ARG A 12 17.54 -6.88 -4.38
C ARG A 12 17.68 -5.41 -3.98
N ALA A 13 17.22 -5.03 -2.77
CA ALA A 13 17.22 -3.66 -2.29
C ALA A 13 17.02 -3.58 -0.77
N GLU A 14 17.51 -2.50 -0.16
CA GLU A 14 17.05 -2.10 1.16
C GLU A 14 15.62 -1.58 1.05
N ALA A 15 14.72 -2.06 1.90
CA ALA A 15 13.31 -1.74 1.81
C ALA A 15 12.63 -1.54 3.17
N GLU A 16 11.60 -0.69 3.14
CA GLU A 16 10.65 -0.49 4.22
C GLU A 16 9.25 -0.77 3.70
N VAL A 17 8.48 -1.58 4.43
CA VAL A 17 7.11 -1.90 4.10
C VAL A 17 6.18 -1.52 5.24
N THR A 18 5.17 -0.72 4.93
CA THR A 18 4.09 -0.37 5.85
C THR A 18 2.80 -1.00 5.36
N ALA A 19 2.24 -1.92 6.15
CA ALA A 19 0.89 -2.44 5.93
C ALA A 19 -0.09 -1.75 6.89
N SER A 20 -1.23 -1.32 6.38
CA SER A 20 -2.29 -0.69 7.15
C SER A 20 -3.62 -1.40 6.91
N THR A 21 -4.39 -1.57 7.99
CA THR A 21 -5.75 -2.07 7.96
C THR A 21 -6.59 -1.26 8.92
N GLY A 22 -7.87 -1.10 8.64
CA GLY A 22 -8.78 -0.36 9.52
C GLY A 22 -10.22 -0.42 9.06
N ARG A 23 -11.11 0.01 9.92
CA ARG A 23 -12.52 0.21 9.61
C ARG A 23 -12.90 1.64 9.98
N SER A 24 -13.60 2.32 9.09
CA SER A 24 -14.16 3.65 9.33
C SER A 24 -15.68 3.57 9.18
N ALA A 25 -16.40 4.32 10.01
CA ALA A 25 -17.83 4.47 9.87
C ALA A 25 -18.26 5.90 10.20
N ILE A 26 -19.09 6.49 9.35
CA ILE A 26 -19.67 7.82 9.51
C ILE A 26 -21.18 7.72 9.38
N THR A 27 -21.90 8.25 10.37
CA THR A 27 -23.35 8.51 10.27
C THR A 27 -23.58 10.01 10.38
N ARG A 28 -24.19 10.62 9.35
CA ARG A 28 -24.63 12.01 9.37
C ARG A 28 -26.11 12.07 9.71
N PHE A 29 -26.43 12.62 10.88
CA PHE A 29 -27.80 12.86 11.33
C PHE A 29 -28.11 14.36 11.32
N ALA A 30 -29.21 14.75 10.69
CA ALA A 30 -29.72 16.12 10.70
C ALA A 30 -31.24 16.10 10.51
N ASN A 31 -31.95 17.11 11.02
CA ASN A 31 -33.41 17.22 10.90
C ASN A 31 -34.18 15.94 11.30
N SER A 32 -33.70 15.24 12.32
CA SER A 32 -34.26 13.96 12.78
C SER A 32 -34.19 12.80 11.75
N ASN A 33 -33.28 12.86 10.77
CA ASN A 33 -33.10 11.85 9.72
C ASN A 33 -31.61 11.49 9.49
N ILE A 34 -31.36 10.25 9.06
CA ILE A 34 -30.03 9.80 8.63
C ILE A 34 -29.84 10.18 7.15
N HIS A 35 -28.96 11.16 6.91
CA HIS A 35 -28.66 11.63 5.56
C HIS A 35 -27.59 10.78 4.87
N GLN A 36 -26.65 10.21 5.65
CA GLN A 36 -25.59 9.35 5.15
C GLN A 36 -25.21 8.34 6.23
N ASN A 37 -25.13 7.06 5.88
CA ASN A 37 -24.51 6.01 6.68
C ASN A 37 -23.48 5.32 5.77
N VAL A 38 -22.20 5.46 6.11
CA VAL A 38 -21.09 4.88 5.36
C VAL A 38 -20.24 4.08 6.32
N ALA A 39 -19.92 2.84 5.95
CA ALA A 39 -18.90 2.03 6.61
C ALA A 39 -17.92 1.54 5.53
N GLU A 40 -16.63 1.62 5.83
CA GLU A 40 -15.56 1.25 4.91
C GLU A 40 -14.52 0.43 5.65
N ASP A 41 -14.11 -0.68 5.03
CA ASP A 41 -12.94 -1.45 5.42
C ASP A 41 -11.76 -1.02 4.54
N HIS A 42 -10.69 -0.55 5.18
CA HIS A 42 -9.46 -0.15 4.51
C HIS A 42 -8.40 -1.22 4.68
N LEU A 43 -7.73 -1.55 3.58
CA LEU A 43 -6.56 -2.41 3.55
C LEU A 43 -5.55 -1.85 2.55
N GLY A 44 -4.31 -1.65 2.96
CA GLY A 44 -3.29 -1.05 2.12
C GLY A 44 -1.88 -1.49 2.48
N VAL A 45 -1.01 -1.48 1.47
CA VAL A 45 0.43 -1.70 1.63
C VAL A 45 1.17 -0.60 0.90
N ARG A 46 2.18 -0.03 1.55
CA ARG A 46 3.13 0.92 1.00
C ARG A 46 4.52 0.32 1.07
N LEU A 47 5.24 0.39 -0.04
CA LEU A 47 6.63 -0.04 -0.18
C LEU A 47 7.49 1.18 -0.48
N ARG A 48 8.61 1.31 0.23
CA ARG A 48 9.73 2.18 -0.12
C ARG A 48 10.98 1.32 -0.24
N LEU A 49 11.80 1.55 -1.25
CA LEU A 49 13.06 0.83 -1.43
C LEU A 49 14.15 1.71 -2.03
N VAL A 50 15.40 1.33 -1.78
CA VAL A 50 16.59 1.89 -2.41
C VAL A 50 17.26 0.79 -3.24
N ALA A 51 17.25 0.94 -4.55
CA ALA A 51 17.91 0.04 -5.49
C ALA A 51 18.98 0.83 -6.26
N ASP A 52 20.22 0.33 -6.29
CA ASP A 52 21.35 1.01 -6.94
C ASP A 52 21.52 2.49 -6.52
N GLY A 53 21.30 2.77 -5.22
CA GLY A 53 21.36 4.13 -4.66
C GLY A 53 20.14 5.02 -4.98
N ARG A 54 19.13 4.49 -5.67
CA ARG A 54 17.93 5.23 -6.10
C ARG A 54 16.72 4.88 -5.26
N LEU A 55 16.15 5.89 -4.60
CA LEU A 55 14.97 5.75 -3.76
C LEU A 55 13.67 5.85 -4.58
N ALA A 56 12.78 4.88 -4.42
CA ALA A 56 11.40 4.93 -4.91
C ALA A 56 10.40 4.40 -3.88
N GLY A 57 9.13 4.73 -4.09
CA GLY A 57 8.04 4.18 -3.30
C GLY A 57 6.74 4.11 -4.07
N SER A 58 5.88 3.16 -3.69
CA SER A 58 4.55 2.96 -4.26
C SER A 58 3.60 2.37 -3.21
N SER A 59 2.30 2.35 -3.50
CA SER A 59 1.31 1.74 -2.62
C SER A 59 0.17 1.09 -3.39
N THR A 60 -0.49 0.11 -2.77
CA THR A 60 -1.66 -0.60 -3.33
C THR A 60 -2.68 -0.92 -2.23
N ASN A 61 -3.96 -0.99 -2.59
CA ASN A 61 -5.02 -1.61 -1.79
C ASN A 61 -5.36 -3.04 -2.27
N ARG A 62 -4.77 -3.48 -3.40
CA ARG A 62 -4.89 -4.86 -3.88
C ARG A 62 -3.80 -5.72 -3.25
N THR A 63 -4.19 -6.51 -2.26
CA THR A 63 -3.28 -7.25 -1.36
C THR A 63 -3.23 -8.75 -1.63
N ASP A 64 -3.88 -9.21 -2.70
CA ASP A 64 -3.64 -10.54 -3.27
C ASP A 64 -2.19 -10.68 -3.80
N ALA A 65 -1.75 -11.92 -4.03
CA ALA A 65 -0.39 -12.23 -4.45
C ALA A 65 0.04 -11.46 -5.72
N ASP A 66 -0.89 -11.30 -6.66
CA ASP A 66 -0.73 -10.59 -7.91
C ASP A 66 -0.59 -9.07 -7.72
N GLY A 67 -1.32 -8.50 -6.77
CA GLY A 67 -1.25 -7.12 -6.33
C GLY A 67 0.08 -6.80 -5.66
N LEU A 68 0.51 -7.65 -4.73
CA LEU A 68 1.79 -7.47 -4.03
C LEU A 68 2.99 -7.64 -4.96
N SER A 69 2.94 -8.62 -5.88
CA SER A 69 4.00 -8.79 -6.89
C SER A 69 4.09 -7.58 -7.81
N ARG A 70 2.95 -7.07 -8.30
CA ARG A 70 2.95 -5.84 -9.12
C ARG A 70 3.42 -4.61 -8.34
N LEU A 71 3.10 -4.48 -7.05
CA LEU A 71 3.62 -3.39 -6.20
C LEU A 71 5.15 -3.38 -6.19
N VAL A 72 5.77 -4.55 -6.00
CA VAL A 72 7.24 -4.66 -5.93
C VAL A 72 7.86 -4.30 -7.28
N GLU A 73 7.41 -4.92 -8.36
CA GLU A 73 7.99 -4.71 -9.69
C GLU A 73 7.79 -3.27 -10.19
N THR A 74 6.64 -2.66 -9.93
CA THR A 74 6.42 -1.24 -10.29
C THR A 74 7.28 -0.29 -9.46
N THR A 75 7.59 -0.64 -8.21
CA THR A 75 8.49 0.18 -7.38
C THR A 75 9.94 0.10 -7.85
N PHE A 76 10.42 -1.10 -8.24
CA PHE A 76 11.75 -1.24 -8.86
C PHE A 76 11.85 -0.49 -10.18
N ALA A 77 10.83 -0.61 -11.05
CA ALA A 77 10.77 0.15 -12.29
C ALA A 77 10.81 1.67 -12.03
N ALA A 78 10.11 2.15 -11.00
CA ALA A 78 10.14 3.55 -10.59
C ALA A 78 11.52 3.98 -10.06
N ALA A 79 12.24 3.11 -9.34
CA ALA A 79 13.61 3.38 -8.89
C ALA A 79 14.57 3.52 -10.08
N ALA A 80 14.45 2.65 -11.09
CA ALA A 80 15.29 2.70 -12.30
C ALA A 80 15.13 3.99 -13.13
N LEU A 81 13.99 4.68 -13.00
CA LEU A 81 13.71 5.96 -13.66
C LEU A 81 14.19 7.20 -12.87
N ARG A 82 14.64 7.01 -11.62
CA ARG A 82 15.18 8.10 -10.81
C ARG A 82 16.63 8.39 -11.25
N PRO A 83 17.09 9.65 -11.20
CA PRO A 83 18.47 10.01 -11.52
C PRO A 83 19.46 9.21 -10.67
#